data_AF-A0A938ELC6-F1
#
_entry.id   AF-A0A938ELC6-F1
#
_cell.length_a   1.000
_cell.length_b   1.000
_cell.length_c   1.000
_cell.angle_alpha   90.00
_cell.angle_beta   90.00
_cell.angle_gamma   90.00
#
_symmetry.space_group_name_H-M   'P 1'
#
loop_
_entity.id
_entity.type
_entity.pdbx_description
1 polymer ?
#
loop_
_entity_poly.entity_id
_entity_poly.type
_entity_poly.pdbx_seq_one_letter_code
_entity_poly.pdbx_strand_id
1 'polypeptide(L)'
;MTMRRDRSRRWLPIVAALVVGAAMIAPASAAVEDGDTPAVENLVVSAVGTDGGQRFVTITWDPPDVAYDDVEYRVLYSHDWRPQRSVQKLTEREDVRLRNLKPGRVYTVTVQADVGDGWGQPATATFVTPGVSDVPWVVSVGDSFISGEGGRWAGNTDFLPNFRSETDTGERAYYDYVDGETIPECHRSHSALIHIGTARSMNFACSGAITTSAYDGTYWKPGIDRVERPDVNLGEFGPAVGQAELLKRFAEDHEVKMVVLSIGGNNFYFSDIVTTCAKAYIFSTTPCSASPRLAGYISEDWQDRVRAEIKTAILEVIWAMRAAGYEDDKWTLVQHLYPRPIATSDLMRYPESRLPILNYRQTRGGCGMWDADANWAVRTVLRTVNETAQEAADEALDLQPTARIVQMETSDAFKGHELCNKYVYRLNSWNSEDAKGVNHWRHPKAADRSEWMKEIDVSNISAATKNESFHPGFWGQLALRNCLRQLWNQGSITTGGRCTATSGVNARGEPRADFTPDPTLTLLP
;
A
#
# COMPACT_ATOMS: atom_id res chain seq x y z
N MET A 1 20.34 59.80 -53.72
CA MET A 1 18.96 60.31 -53.95
C MET A 1 18.20 59.15 -54.55
N THR A 2 17.10 58.60 -54.02
CA THR A 2 15.91 59.22 -53.41
C THR A 2 15.20 58.17 -52.52
N MET A 3 14.15 58.58 -51.82
CA MET A 3 13.57 57.99 -50.62
C MET A 3 12.49 56.89 -50.81
N ARG A 4 12.35 56.06 -49.75
CA ARG A 4 11.13 55.61 -49.00
C ARG A 4 10.10 54.61 -49.56
N ARG A 5 9.82 53.64 -48.64
CA ARG A 5 8.56 52.95 -48.22
C ARG A 5 7.95 51.96 -49.24
N ASP A 6 7.42 50.79 -48.89
CA ASP A 6 6.60 50.43 -47.73
C ASP A 6 6.60 48.90 -47.44
N ARG A 7 6.04 48.57 -46.26
CA ARG A 7 5.86 47.32 -45.51
C ARG A 7 5.40 46.06 -46.25
N SER A 8 5.87 44.91 -45.77
CA SER A 8 5.00 43.75 -45.47
C SER A 8 5.49 42.99 -44.24
N ARG A 9 4.59 42.85 -43.25
CA ARG A 9 4.71 41.98 -42.08
C ARG A 9 4.20 40.59 -42.48
N ARG A 10 4.95 39.52 -42.22
CA ARG A 10 4.42 38.17 -41.96
C ARG A 10 5.35 37.38 -41.03
N TRP A 11 4.98 37.44 -39.75
CA TRP A 11 5.03 36.40 -38.72
C TRP A 11 5.82 35.10 -39.03
N LEU A 12 7.01 35.00 -38.43
CA LEU A 12 7.58 33.72 -37.97
C LEU A 12 7.05 33.45 -36.54
N PRO A 13 6.61 32.23 -36.20
CA PRO A 13 6.38 31.89 -34.80
C PRO A 13 7.73 31.75 -34.11
N ILE A 14 8.04 32.72 -33.25
CA ILE A 14 9.12 32.65 -32.28
C ILE A 14 8.73 31.57 -31.26
N VAL A 15 9.45 30.45 -31.26
CA VAL A 15 9.54 29.54 -30.11
C VAL A 15 10.30 30.31 -29.04
N ALA A 16 9.58 31.05 -28.19
CA ALA A 16 10.14 31.69 -27.02
C ALA A 16 10.27 30.63 -25.92
N ALA A 17 11.48 30.09 -25.79
CA ALA A 17 11.91 29.40 -24.57
C ALA A 17 11.92 30.40 -23.42
N LEU A 18 10.86 30.38 -22.60
CA LEU A 18 10.86 31.04 -21.29
C LEU A 18 11.53 30.10 -20.30
N VAL A 19 12.87 30.11 -20.30
CA VAL A 19 13.65 29.71 -19.13
C VAL A 19 13.53 30.85 -18.12
N VAL A 20 12.52 30.80 -17.27
CA VAL A 20 12.51 31.61 -16.05
C VAL A 20 13.45 30.90 -15.09
N GLY A 21 14.68 31.39 -15.04
CA GLY A 21 15.59 31.13 -13.93
C GLY A 21 15.03 31.75 -12.67
N ALA A 22 14.14 31.03 -11.99
CA ALA A 22 13.81 31.29 -10.61
C ALA A 22 14.94 30.69 -9.76
N ALA A 23 15.93 31.52 -9.42
CA ALA A 23 16.70 31.28 -8.21
C ALA A 23 15.72 31.43 -7.03
N MET A 24 15.15 30.30 -6.60
CA MET A 24 14.35 30.16 -5.38
C MET A 24 14.97 28.95 -4.69
N ILE A 25 15.84 29.17 -3.70
CA ILE A 25 15.42 29.17 -2.29
C ILE A 25 14.36 28.11 -2.12
N ALA A 26 14.79 26.94 -1.65
CA ALA A 26 13.88 25.90 -1.19
C ALA A 26 12.77 26.58 -0.38
N PRO A 27 11.48 26.30 -0.63
CA PRO A 27 10.56 26.42 0.47
C PRO A 27 11.15 25.43 1.48
N ALA A 28 11.62 25.97 2.61
CA ALA A 28 11.74 25.15 3.79
C ALA A 28 10.46 24.31 3.82
N SER A 29 10.57 23.04 4.21
CA SER A 29 9.40 22.41 4.81
C SER A 29 8.75 23.49 5.69
N ALA A 30 7.43 23.53 5.76
CA ALA A 30 6.88 23.97 7.03
C ALA A 30 7.36 22.91 8.04
N ALA A 31 8.64 22.98 8.44
CA ALA A 31 8.99 23.03 9.82
C ALA A 31 7.92 23.93 10.39
N VAL A 32 7.00 23.32 11.15
CA VAL A 32 6.49 24.01 12.32
C VAL A 32 7.74 24.69 12.86
N GLU A 33 7.81 26.03 12.83
CA GLU A 33 8.90 26.72 13.49
C GLU A 33 8.92 26.13 14.89
N ASP A 34 9.95 25.33 15.19
CA ASP A 34 10.18 24.77 16.51
C ASP A 34 10.24 26.00 17.40
N GLY A 35 9.17 26.24 18.17
CA GLY A 35 9.22 27.30 19.16
C GLY A 35 10.41 27.05 20.07
N ASP A 36 11.01 28.12 20.58
CA ASP A 36 12.08 28.06 21.61
C ASP A 36 11.63 27.36 22.91
N THR A 37 10.40 26.86 22.97
CA THR A 37 9.82 26.04 24.02
C THR A 37 10.63 24.73 24.21
N PRO A 38 11.26 24.55 25.38
CA PRO A 38 12.00 23.33 25.71
C PRO A 38 11.12 22.08 25.69
N ALA A 39 11.74 20.92 25.56
CA ALA A 39 11.04 19.64 25.69
C ALA A 39 10.54 19.45 27.13
N VAL A 40 9.51 18.63 27.30
CA VAL A 40 9.07 18.20 28.63
C VAL A 40 10.18 17.42 29.34
N GLU A 41 10.28 17.58 30.65
CA GLU A 41 11.29 16.91 31.45
C GLU A 41 10.79 15.55 31.98
N ASN A 42 11.70 14.66 32.33
CA ASN A 42 11.38 13.39 33.01
C ASN A 42 10.26 12.56 32.37
N LEU A 43 10.16 12.54 31.05
CA LEU A 43 9.22 11.70 30.33
C LEU A 43 9.51 10.22 30.62
N VAL A 44 8.61 9.57 31.37
CA VAL A 44 8.74 8.18 31.79
C VAL A 44 7.48 7.37 31.55
N VAL A 45 7.68 6.09 31.27
CA VAL A 45 6.62 5.10 31.20
C VAL A 45 6.37 4.57 32.61
N SER A 46 5.33 5.08 33.27
CA SER A 46 5.07 4.80 34.69
C SER A 46 4.30 3.49 34.92
N ALA A 47 3.55 3.01 33.94
CA ALA A 47 2.90 1.69 34.02
C ALA A 47 2.61 1.12 32.62
N VAL A 48 2.79 -0.19 32.44
CA VAL A 48 2.30 -0.92 31.26
C VAL A 48 1.54 -2.15 31.74
N GLY A 49 0.35 -2.40 31.21
CA GLY A 49 -0.45 -3.52 31.69
C GLY A 49 -1.70 -3.82 30.89
N THR A 50 -2.54 -4.69 31.46
CA THR A 50 -3.87 -5.02 30.93
C THR A 50 -4.90 -4.77 32.04
N ASP A 51 -5.96 -4.04 31.72
CA ASP A 51 -7.03 -3.64 32.65
C ASP A 51 -8.38 -3.79 31.92
N GLY A 52 -9.30 -4.58 32.49
CA GLY A 52 -10.59 -4.89 31.85
C GLY A 52 -10.47 -5.52 30.45
N GLY A 53 -9.41 -6.29 30.18
CA GLY A 53 -9.13 -6.86 28.85
C GLY A 53 -8.50 -5.89 27.84
N GLN A 54 -8.29 -4.62 28.21
CA GLN A 54 -7.65 -3.62 27.37
C GLN A 54 -6.21 -3.38 27.82
N ARG A 55 -5.28 -3.41 26.88
CA ARG A 55 -3.88 -3.05 27.14
C ARG A 55 -3.76 -1.54 27.28
N PHE A 56 -2.99 -1.12 28.26
CA PHE A 56 -2.76 0.28 28.55
C PHE A 56 -1.29 0.56 28.84
N VAL A 57 -0.94 1.83 28.67
CA VAL A 57 0.28 2.43 29.19
C VAL A 57 -0.13 3.70 29.92
N THR A 58 0.53 3.99 31.03
CA THR A 58 0.52 5.32 31.63
C THR A 58 1.90 5.91 31.42
N ILE A 59 1.93 7.12 30.91
CA ILE A 59 3.14 7.92 30.76
C ILE A 59 2.99 9.17 31.61
N THR A 60 4.09 9.65 32.16
CA THR A 60 4.17 10.85 32.98
C THR A 60 5.34 11.70 32.53
N TRP A 61 5.26 13.02 32.68
CA TRP A 61 6.33 13.97 32.36
C TRP A 61 6.19 15.22 33.23
N ASP A 62 7.27 15.94 33.45
CA ASP A 62 7.27 17.23 34.12
C ASP A 62 7.14 18.36 33.07
N PRO A 63 6.51 19.50 33.42
CA PRO A 63 6.43 20.66 32.53
C PRO A 63 7.82 21.17 32.12
N PRO A 64 7.96 21.80 30.94
CA PRO A 64 9.21 22.45 30.56
C PRO A 64 9.56 23.56 31.57
N ASP A 65 10.86 23.76 31.86
CA ASP A 65 11.37 24.77 32.81
C ASP A 65 11.23 26.20 32.24
N VAL A 66 9.99 26.69 32.12
CA VAL A 66 9.62 28.01 31.62
C VAL A 66 8.47 28.60 32.45
N ALA A 67 8.53 29.91 32.71
CA ALA A 67 7.52 30.62 33.50
C ALA A 67 6.34 31.09 32.63
N TYR A 68 5.38 30.20 32.38
CA TYR A 68 4.10 30.52 31.71
C TYR A 68 2.92 29.92 32.48
N ASP A 69 1.77 30.60 32.45
CA ASP A 69 0.59 30.24 33.25
C ASP A 69 -0.28 29.13 32.60
N ASP A 70 -0.20 28.93 31.28
CA ASP A 70 -0.98 27.94 30.52
C ASP A 70 -0.09 27.12 29.57
N VAL A 71 -0.02 25.79 29.78
CA VAL A 71 0.73 24.85 28.91
C VAL A 71 -0.22 23.80 28.34
N GLU A 72 -0.27 23.67 27.02
CA GLU A 72 -1.00 22.60 26.34
C GLU A 72 -0.05 21.45 25.98
N TYR A 73 -0.53 20.20 26.07
CA TYR A 73 0.26 19.04 25.70
C TYR A 73 -0.36 18.25 24.55
N ARG A 74 0.49 17.85 23.62
CA ARG A 74 0.18 16.87 22.58
C ARG A 74 0.95 15.60 22.84
N VAL A 75 0.21 14.50 22.98
CA VAL A 75 0.78 13.15 23.07
C VAL A 75 0.50 12.39 21.79
N LEU A 76 1.58 11.97 21.13
CA LEU A 76 1.58 11.11 19.94
C LEU A 76 2.10 9.74 20.34
N TYR A 77 1.48 8.67 19.84
CA TYR A 77 1.99 7.33 20.10
C TYR A 77 1.78 6.40 18.92
N SER A 78 2.81 5.62 18.60
CA SER A 78 2.84 4.75 17.43
C SER A 78 3.63 3.50 17.74
N HIS A 79 3.29 2.37 17.11
CA HIS A 79 4.06 1.13 17.25
C HIS A 79 4.75 0.67 15.97
N ASP A 80 4.72 1.52 14.96
CA ASP A 80 5.22 1.25 13.61
C ASP A 80 5.46 2.57 12.86
N TRP A 81 5.94 3.60 13.58
CA TRP A 81 6.30 4.93 13.07
C TRP A 81 5.24 5.69 12.27
N ARG A 82 4.02 5.15 12.13
CA ARG A 82 2.88 5.83 11.53
C ARG A 82 2.46 7.03 12.37
N PRO A 83 1.95 8.12 11.76
CA PRO A 83 1.20 9.12 12.50
C PRO A 83 -0.12 8.49 12.99
N GLN A 84 -0.21 8.14 14.26
CA GLN A 84 -1.44 7.62 14.87
C GLN A 84 -1.76 8.36 16.17
N ARG A 85 -3.06 8.68 16.30
CA ARG A 85 -3.78 9.19 17.47
C ARG A 85 -3.03 10.23 18.29
N SER A 86 -3.27 11.50 17.96
CA SER A 86 -3.04 12.58 18.91
C SER A 86 -4.13 12.56 19.98
N VAL A 87 -3.75 12.39 21.23
CA VAL A 87 -4.57 12.94 22.31
C VAL A 87 -4.11 14.38 22.47
N GLN A 88 -4.92 15.30 21.98
CA GLN A 88 -4.77 16.71 22.32
C GLN A 88 -5.54 16.92 23.62
N LYS A 89 -4.83 17.30 24.68
CA LYS A 89 -5.41 17.46 25.99
C LYS A 89 -5.05 18.85 26.50
N LEU A 90 -6.08 19.70 26.63
CA LEU A 90 -6.06 20.89 27.49
C LEU A 90 -6.12 20.38 28.94
N THR A 91 -5.01 19.96 29.52
CA THR A 91 -4.99 19.55 30.93
C THR A 91 -3.74 20.04 31.64
N GLU A 92 -3.91 20.56 32.84
CA GLU A 92 -2.85 20.79 33.85
C GLU A 92 -2.21 19.48 34.37
N ARG A 93 -2.56 18.31 33.83
CA ARG A 93 -2.11 17.00 34.35
C ARG A 93 -0.95 16.44 33.54
N GLU A 94 0.15 16.23 34.25
CA GLU A 94 1.45 15.63 33.90
C GLU A 94 1.38 14.11 33.57
N ASP A 95 0.20 13.57 33.26
CA ASP A 95 0.00 12.15 32.98
C ASP A 95 -1.04 11.85 31.89
N VAL A 96 -0.78 10.82 31.08
CA VAL A 96 -1.81 10.24 30.22
C VAL A 96 -1.80 8.73 30.24
N ARG A 97 -3.00 8.16 30.39
CA ARG A 97 -3.25 6.73 30.24
C ARG A 97 -3.78 6.43 28.85
N LEU A 98 -2.92 5.88 28.00
CA LEU A 98 -3.28 5.40 26.67
C LEU A 98 -3.85 3.98 26.79
N ARG A 99 -4.96 3.71 26.10
CA ARG A 99 -5.66 2.41 26.13
C ARG A 99 -5.81 1.83 24.73
N ASN A 100 -6.24 0.57 24.66
CA ASN A 100 -6.46 -0.18 23.41
C ASN A 100 -5.17 -0.44 22.61
N LEU A 101 -4.05 -0.62 23.31
CA LEU A 101 -2.77 -0.92 22.69
C LEU A 101 -2.73 -2.35 22.15
N LYS A 102 -1.96 -2.56 21.09
CA LYS A 102 -1.77 -3.85 20.43
C LYS A 102 -0.86 -4.74 21.27
N PRO A 103 -1.10 -6.06 21.38
CA PRO A 103 -0.20 -6.99 22.08
C PRO A 103 1.19 -7.06 21.46
N GLY A 104 2.20 -7.23 22.32
CA GLY A 104 3.57 -7.56 21.90
C GLY A 104 4.20 -6.57 20.92
N ARG A 105 3.74 -5.32 20.93
CA ARG A 105 4.31 -4.25 20.10
C ARG A 105 5.19 -3.32 20.93
N VAL A 106 6.26 -2.86 20.30
CA VAL A 106 7.05 -1.73 20.77
C VAL A 106 6.33 -0.47 20.34
N TYR A 107 5.99 0.40 21.28
CA TYR A 107 5.43 1.71 21.02
C TYR A 107 6.47 2.78 21.30
N THR A 108 6.55 3.79 20.43
CA THR A 108 7.19 5.07 20.67
C THR A 108 6.10 6.08 21.02
N VAL A 109 6.30 6.82 22.10
CA VAL A 109 5.46 7.94 22.52
C VAL A 109 6.26 9.22 22.44
N THR A 110 5.63 10.28 21.94
CA THR A 110 6.20 11.62 21.83
C THR A 110 5.29 12.60 22.55
N VAL A 111 5.87 13.44 23.41
CA VAL A 111 5.16 14.52 24.11
C VAL A 111 5.77 15.85 23.69
N GLN A 112 4.91 16.79 23.32
CA GLN A 112 5.27 18.19 23.02
C GLN A 112 4.41 19.13 23.85
N ALA A 113 5.00 20.21 24.32
CA ALA A 113 4.33 21.29 25.03
C ALA A 113 4.10 22.49 24.08
N ASP A 114 2.99 23.20 24.23
CA ASP A 114 2.74 24.50 23.60
C ASP A 114 2.46 25.51 24.72
N VAL A 115 3.25 26.59 24.74
CA VAL A 115 3.19 27.66 25.74
C VAL A 115 2.64 28.97 25.16
N GLY A 116 1.97 28.90 24.01
CA GLY A 116 1.37 30.05 23.31
C GLY A 116 2.08 30.45 22.02
N ASP A 117 3.22 29.85 21.71
CA ASP A 117 4.06 30.11 20.52
C ASP A 117 4.14 28.91 19.57
N GLY A 118 3.31 27.89 19.77
CA GLY A 118 3.31 26.64 18.99
C GLY A 118 4.00 25.49 19.71
N TRP A 119 4.00 24.32 19.05
CA TRP A 119 4.54 23.09 19.64
C TRP A 119 6.07 23.15 19.76
N GLY A 120 6.56 23.01 20.98
CA GLY A 120 7.98 22.95 21.32
C GLY A 120 8.68 21.64 21.00
N GLN A 121 9.92 21.54 21.48
CA GLN A 121 10.80 20.39 21.27
C GLN A 121 10.16 19.07 21.76
N PRO A 122 10.30 17.95 21.00
CA PRO A 122 9.71 16.68 21.38
C PRO A 122 10.53 15.91 22.42
N ALA A 123 9.88 15.40 23.46
CA ALA A 123 10.43 14.33 24.30
C ALA A 123 9.88 12.98 23.85
N THR A 124 10.70 11.92 23.86
CA THR A 124 10.27 10.57 23.45
C THR A 124 10.58 9.50 24.48
N ALA A 125 9.70 8.49 24.55
CA ALA A 125 9.93 7.27 25.32
C ALA A 125 9.42 6.06 24.54
N THR A 126 9.92 4.86 24.87
CA THR A 126 9.46 3.60 24.26
C THR A 126 8.99 2.60 25.30
N PHE A 127 8.03 1.75 24.94
CA PHE A 127 7.56 0.67 25.81
C PHE A 127 7.07 -0.54 25.02
N VAL A 128 7.09 -1.72 25.65
CA VAL A 128 6.58 -2.96 25.08
C VAL A 128 5.28 -3.34 25.78
N THR A 129 4.22 -3.52 25.01
CA THR A 129 2.95 -4.01 25.54
C THR A 129 3.01 -5.50 25.88
N PRO A 130 2.43 -5.95 27.01
CA PRO A 130 2.33 -7.36 27.37
C PRO A 130 1.61 -8.23 26.32
N GLY A 131 2.07 -9.48 26.16
CA GLY A 131 1.39 -10.52 25.37
C GLY A 131 2.25 -11.18 24.27
N VAL A 132 3.49 -11.56 24.57
CA VAL A 132 4.49 -11.93 23.53
C VAL A 132 4.63 -13.45 23.29
N SER A 133 3.98 -14.36 24.04
CA SER A 133 4.10 -15.81 23.76
C SER A 133 2.91 -16.45 23.03
N ASP A 134 1.69 -15.92 23.17
CA ASP A 134 0.48 -16.69 22.79
C ASP A 134 -0.31 -16.08 21.61
N VAL A 135 0.23 -15.02 20.98
CA VAL A 135 -0.41 -14.40 19.81
C VAL A 135 0.28 -14.92 18.54
N PRO A 136 -0.44 -15.68 17.68
CA PRO A 136 0.16 -16.28 16.50
C PRO A 136 0.57 -15.22 15.48
N TRP A 137 1.39 -15.65 14.54
CA TRP A 137 1.86 -14.88 13.40
C TRP A 137 1.02 -15.14 12.16
N VAL A 138 0.88 -14.07 11.40
CA VAL A 138 0.41 -14.09 10.03
C VAL A 138 1.53 -13.57 9.13
N VAL A 139 1.80 -14.25 8.03
CA VAL A 139 2.94 -13.93 7.15
C VAL A 139 2.44 -13.67 5.74
N SER A 140 2.92 -12.62 5.08
CA SER A 140 2.68 -12.44 3.64
C SER A 140 3.91 -12.77 2.81
N VAL A 141 3.68 -13.45 1.71
CA VAL A 141 4.63 -13.73 0.63
C VAL A 141 3.95 -13.36 -0.68
N GLY A 142 4.70 -12.91 -1.69
CA GLY A 142 4.12 -12.48 -2.94
C GLY A 142 4.81 -11.30 -3.59
N ASP A 143 4.07 -10.64 -4.47
CA ASP A 143 4.52 -9.50 -5.26
C ASP A 143 4.19 -8.14 -4.61
N SER A 144 4.24 -7.10 -5.44
CA SER A 144 3.99 -5.71 -5.10
C SER A 144 2.62 -5.45 -4.48
N PHE A 145 1.56 -6.13 -4.92
CA PHE A 145 0.20 -5.87 -4.43
C PHE A 145 0.07 -6.19 -2.95
N ILE A 146 0.58 -7.36 -2.54
CA ILE A 146 0.55 -7.77 -1.13
C ILE A 146 1.69 -7.18 -0.30
N SER A 147 2.83 -6.83 -0.92
CA SER A 147 3.87 -6.05 -0.24
C SER A 147 3.36 -4.69 0.23
N GLY A 148 2.37 -4.14 -0.47
CA GLY A 148 1.80 -2.84 -0.20
C GLY A 148 2.50 -1.72 -0.92
N GLU A 149 2.95 -1.93 -2.17
CA GLU A 149 3.78 -0.98 -2.93
C GLU A 149 3.16 0.41 -3.04
N GLY A 150 1.86 0.54 -3.29
CA GLY A 150 1.17 1.86 -3.33
C GLY A 150 0.85 2.47 -1.95
N GLY A 151 1.17 1.75 -0.88
CA GLY A 151 0.63 1.94 0.46
C GLY A 151 1.03 3.21 1.20
N ARG A 152 2.04 3.94 0.71
CA ARG A 152 2.42 5.26 1.24
C ARG A 152 1.35 6.32 1.02
N TRP A 153 0.52 6.18 -0.01
CA TRP A 153 -0.30 7.27 -0.53
C TRP A 153 -1.79 7.05 -0.22
N ALA A 154 -2.37 7.93 0.59
CA ALA A 154 -3.76 7.90 1.05
C ALA A 154 -4.72 8.64 0.12
N GLY A 155 -4.67 8.27 -1.17
CA GLY A 155 -5.46 8.80 -2.27
C GLY A 155 -4.57 9.28 -3.42
N ASN A 156 -5.19 9.97 -4.38
CA ASN A 156 -4.51 10.69 -5.45
C ASN A 156 -4.81 12.18 -5.30
N THR A 157 -3.89 13.04 -5.68
CA THR A 157 -4.03 14.50 -5.60
C THR A 157 -3.51 15.14 -6.88
N ASP A 158 -3.84 16.39 -7.13
CA ASP A 158 -3.33 17.09 -8.29
C ASP A 158 -1.81 17.03 -8.38
N PHE A 159 -1.35 17.04 -9.62
CA PHE A 159 0.02 16.88 -10.04
C PHE A 159 1.06 17.77 -9.34
N LEU A 160 0.63 18.94 -8.87
CA LEU A 160 1.52 19.98 -8.38
C LEU A 160 2.24 19.55 -7.09
N PRO A 161 3.58 19.70 -6.99
CA PRO A 161 4.37 19.17 -5.88
C PRO A 161 3.89 19.58 -4.48
N ASN A 162 3.35 20.79 -4.34
CA ASN A 162 2.88 21.34 -3.06
C ASN A 162 1.62 20.65 -2.49
N PHE A 163 0.96 19.77 -3.26
CA PHE A 163 -0.26 19.07 -2.85
C PHE A 163 0.03 17.65 -2.31
N ARG A 164 1.28 17.17 -2.45
CA ARG A 164 1.68 15.81 -2.08
C ARG A 164 1.51 15.50 -0.59
N SER A 165 1.77 16.49 0.28
CA SER A 165 1.55 16.39 1.74
C SER A 165 0.13 15.95 2.11
N GLU A 166 -0.86 16.25 1.26
CA GLU A 166 -2.26 15.95 1.53
C GLU A 166 -2.65 14.50 1.30
N THR A 167 -1.72 13.70 0.75
CA THR A 167 -1.90 12.25 0.53
C THR A 167 -0.72 11.41 1.02
N ASP A 168 0.43 12.02 1.29
CA ASP A 168 1.62 11.32 1.78
C ASP A 168 1.47 10.92 3.26
N THR A 169 1.69 9.63 3.55
CA THR A 169 1.75 9.11 4.93
C THR A 169 3.16 9.14 5.52
N GLY A 170 4.17 9.50 4.72
CA GLY A 170 5.58 9.67 5.08
C GLY A 170 6.50 8.66 4.39
N GLU A 171 7.76 9.04 4.21
CA GLU A 171 8.79 8.20 3.55
C GLU A 171 9.05 6.87 4.27
N ARG A 172 8.86 6.84 5.59
CA ARG A 172 8.99 5.63 6.42
C ARG A 172 7.89 4.61 6.18
N ALA A 173 6.94 4.88 5.27
CA ALA A 173 5.88 3.96 4.94
C ALA A 173 6.39 2.56 4.59
N TYR A 174 7.59 2.43 4.00
CA TYR A 174 8.19 1.17 3.55
C TYR A 174 9.27 0.61 4.46
N TYR A 175 9.57 1.26 5.58
CA TYR A 175 10.68 0.85 6.45
C TYR A 175 10.25 -0.40 7.23
N ASP A 176 10.66 -1.58 6.75
CA ASP A 176 10.47 -2.86 7.44
C ASP A 176 11.62 -3.15 8.43
N TYR A 177 12.60 -2.25 8.49
CA TYR A 177 13.65 -2.15 9.51
C TYR A 177 13.86 -0.70 9.98
N VAL A 178 14.61 -0.49 11.07
CA VAL A 178 14.76 0.82 11.72
C VAL A 178 15.24 1.92 10.77
N ASP A 179 16.15 1.58 9.86
CA ASP A 179 16.82 2.54 8.98
C ASP A 179 16.47 2.35 7.48
N GLY A 180 15.44 1.57 7.15
CA GLY A 180 15.00 1.41 5.76
C GLY A 180 14.38 0.06 5.44
N GLU A 181 14.42 -0.26 4.14
CA GLU A 181 14.03 -1.56 3.62
C GLU A 181 15.16 -2.59 3.80
N THR A 182 14.83 -3.74 4.38
CA THR A 182 15.76 -4.89 4.52
C THR A 182 16.24 -5.43 3.16
N ILE A 183 15.38 -5.34 2.16
CA ILE A 183 15.70 -5.62 0.76
C ILE A 183 15.24 -4.41 -0.05
N PRO A 184 16.17 -3.61 -0.61
CA PRO A 184 15.82 -2.40 -1.35
C PRO A 184 14.78 -2.64 -2.45
N GLU A 185 13.86 -1.69 -2.61
CA GLU A 185 12.79 -1.67 -3.63
C GLU A 185 11.76 -2.80 -3.48
N CYS A 186 11.64 -3.44 -2.31
CA CYS A 186 10.56 -4.38 -2.06
C CYS A 186 9.26 -3.68 -1.66
N HIS A 187 9.31 -2.43 -1.20
CA HIS A 187 8.18 -1.57 -0.86
C HIS A 187 7.17 -2.23 0.11
N ARG A 188 7.69 -2.80 1.20
CA ARG A 188 6.88 -3.46 2.24
C ARG A 188 6.18 -2.44 3.12
N SER A 189 5.04 -1.94 2.68
CA SER A 189 4.42 -0.83 3.39
C SER A 189 3.79 -1.23 4.71
N HIS A 190 3.85 -0.35 5.70
CA HIS A 190 3.08 -0.51 6.93
C HIS A 190 1.58 -0.61 6.66
N SER A 191 1.07 0.00 5.58
CA SER A 191 -0.34 -0.10 5.21
C SER A 191 -0.75 -1.48 4.68
N ALA A 192 0.20 -2.35 4.30
CA ALA A 192 -0.06 -3.66 3.72
C ALA A 192 -1.12 -4.48 4.46
N LEU A 193 -1.89 -5.25 3.69
CA LEU A 193 -3.06 -5.97 4.17
C LEU A 193 -2.75 -7.00 5.28
N ILE A 194 -1.52 -7.52 5.34
CA ILE A 194 -1.10 -8.52 6.33
C ILE A 194 -1.10 -7.99 7.78
N HIS A 195 -1.00 -6.67 7.97
CA HIS A 195 -0.95 -6.05 9.29
C HIS A 195 -2.35 -5.92 9.91
N ILE A 196 -3.06 -7.04 10.07
CA ILE A 196 -4.45 -7.13 10.55
C ILE A 196 -4.62 -6.62 12.01
N GLY A 197 -3.53 -6.54 12.77
CA GLY A 197 -3.52 -5.96 14.11
C GLY A 197 -4.30 -6.74 15.17
N THR A 198 -4.76 -7.96 14.87
CA THR A 198 -5.26 -8.96 15.82
C THR A 198 -4.31 -10.15 15.96
N ALA A 199 -3.26 -10.18 15.15
CA ALA A 199 -2.16 -11.14 15.19
C ALA A 199 -0.82 -10.39 15.04
N ARG A 200 0.30 -11.07 15.32
CA ARG A 200 1.62 -10.61 14.91
C ARG A 200 1.74 -10.80 13.40
N SER A 201 2.53 -9.98 12.72
CA SER A 201 2.53 -9.93 11.26
C SER A 201 3.94 -9.77 10.72
N MET A 202 4.32 -10.58 9.75
CA MET A 202 5.58 -10.47 9.00
C MET A 202 5.27 -10.32 7.50
N ASN A 203 6.05 -9.50 6.79
CA ASN A 203 5.86 -9.28 5.36
C ASN A 203 7.16 -9.61 4.62
N PHE A 204 7.19 -10.74 3.91
CA PHE A 204 8.31 -11.14 3.06
C PHE A 204 8.07 -10.84 1.58
N ALA A 205 6.85 -10.42 1.21
CA ALA A 205 6.53 -10.03 -0.15
C ALA A 205 7.44 -8.93 -0.66
N CYS A 206 7.63 -8.87 -1.98
CA CYS A 206 8.55 -7.93 -2.58
C CYS A 206 8.01 -7.40 -3.91
N SER A 207 8.08 -6.09 -4.07
CA SER A 207 7.74 -5.42 -5.31
C SER A 207 8.65 -5.85 -6.45
N GLY A 208 8.03 -6.16 -7.59
CA GLY A 208 8.68 -6.75 -8.76
C GLY A 208 8.95 -8.25 -8.68
N ALA A 209 8.58 -8.94 -7.58
CA ALA A 209 8.73 -10.39 -7.50
C ALA A 209 7.84 -11.11 -8.52
N ILE A 210 8.41 -12.13 -9.16
CA ILE A 210 7.68 -13.21 -9.84
C ILE A 210 7.79 -14.47 -9.00
N THR A 211 7.26 -15.60 -9.49
CA THR A 211 7.34 -16.89 -8.79
C THR A 211 8.78 -17.36 -8.52
N THR A 212 9.77 -16.92 -9.30
CA THR A 212 11.19 -17.25 -9.13
C THR A 212 12.05 -16.04 -8.76
N SER A 213 13.11 -16.28 -8.01
CA SER A 213 14.05 -15.26 -7.56
C SER A 213 14.96 -14.78 -8.69
N ALA A 214 15.26 -13.48 -8.69
CA ALA A 214 16.12 -12.84 -9.68
C ALA A 214 17.13 -11.88 -9.05
N TYR A 215 18.28 -11.75 -9.70
CA TYR A 215 19.31 -10.77 -9.37
C TYR A 215 19.81 -10.12 -10.66
N ASP A 216 19.72 -8.81 -10.76
CA ASP A 216 20.13 -8.06 -11.97
C ASP A 216 21.58 -7.52 -11.89
N GLY A 217 22.31 -7.86 -10.83
CA GLY A 217 23.64 -7.30 -10.53
C GLY A 217 23.61 -6.13 -9.56
N THR A 218 22.44 -5.56 -9.29
CA THR A 218 22.22 -4.45 -8.35
C THR A 218 21.17 -4.81 -7.30
N TYR A 219 20.00 -5.28 -7.72
CA TYR A 219 18.85 -5.55 -6.87
C TYR A 219 18.52 -7.03 -6.83
N TRP A 220 18.30 -7.54 -5.61
CA TRP A 220 17.75 -8.85 -5.36
C TRP A 220 16.22 -8.77 -5.33
N LYS A 221 15.56 -9.62 -6.10
CA LYS A 221 14.11 -9.79 -6.10
C LYS A 221 13.78 -11.23 -5.70
N PRO A 222 13.42 -11.49 -4.42
CA PRO A 222 13.10 -12.83 -3.97
C PRO A 222 11.76 -13.27 -4.56
N GLY A 223 11.76 -14.40 -5.26
CA GLY A 223 10.54 -15.07 -5.70
C GLY A 223 9.99 -15.99 -4.61
N ILE A 224 8.94 -16.74 -4.92
CA ILE A 224 8.31 -17.70 -4.00
C ILE A 224 9.03 -19.05 -4.11
N ASP A 225 10.35 -19.02 -4.00
CA ASP A 225 11.20 -20.19 -4.10
C ASP A 225 12.14 -20.29 -2.88
N ARG A 226 12.85 -21.41 -2.84
CA ARG A 226 13.83 -21.76 -1.81
C ARG A 226 15.27 -21.42 -2.20
N VAL A 227 15.45 -20.49 -3.15
CA VAL A 227 16.79 -20.14 -3.62
C VAL A 227 17.58 -19.49 -2.49
N GLU A 228 18.84 -19.92 -2.33
CA GLU A 228 19.82 -19.25 -1.49
C GLU A 228 20.99 -18.76 -2.33
N ARG A 229 21.37 -17.51 -2.15
CA ARG A 229 22.45 -16.83 -2.87
C ARG A 229 23.46 -16.27 -1.88
N PRO A 230 24.34 -17.12 -1.29
CA PRO A 230 25.36 -16.67 -0.36
C PRO A 230 26.37 -15.71 -0.99
N ASP A 231 26.45 -15.68 -2.32
CA ASP A 231 27.27 -14.74 -3.10
C ASP A 231 26.64 -13.34 -3.24
N VAL A 232 25.35 -13.18 -2.93
CA VAL A 232 24.66 -11.88 -2.91
C VAL A 232 24.45 -11.48 -1.45
N ASN A 233 25.22 -10.50 -0.99
CA ASN A 233 25.18 -10.03 0.39
C ASN A 233 24.28 -8.80 0.54
N LEU A 234 23.26 -8.89 1.40
CA LEU A 234 22.33 -7.82 1.72
C LEU A 234 22.78 -6.99 2.95
N GLY A 235 24.08 -7.01 3.27
CA GLY A 235 24.65 -6.30 4.41
C GLY A 235 24.32 -7.00 5.73
N GLU A 236 23.71 -6.27 6.66
CA GLU A 236 23.35 -6.80 7.99
C GLU A 236 22.26 -7.87 7.93
N PHE A 237 21.51 -7.95 6.83
CA PHE A 237 20.44 -8.93 6.63
C PHE A 237 20.94 -10.27 6.07
N GLY A 238 22.25 -10.40 5.86
CA GLY A 238 22.89 -11.67 5.47
C GLY A 238 22.71 -12.00 3.98
N PRO A 239 22.79 -13.29 3.61
CA PRO A 239 22.73 -13.71 2.22
C PRO A 239 21.32 -13.56 1.65
N ALA A 240 21.24 -13.24 0.36
CA ALA A 240 19.97 -13.15 -0.34
C ALA A 240 19.29 -14.52 -0.45
N VAL A 241 18.02 -14.58 -0.10
CA VAL A 241 17.22 -15.81 -0.10
C VAL A 241 15.82 -15.55 -0.67
N GLY A 242 15.21 -16.59 -1.24
CA GLY A 242 13.84 -16.57 -1.73
C GLY A 242 12.81 -16.52 -0.60
N GLN A 243 11.58 -16.13 -0.92
CA GLN A 243 10.53 -15.87 0.08
C GLN A 243 10.06 -17.15 0.79
N ALA A 244 10.09 -18.31 0.12
CA ALA A 244 9.73 -19.57 0.77
C ALA A 244 10.80 -19.98 1.80
N GLU A 245 12.08 -19.75 1.50
CA GLU A 245 13.16 -19.97 2.46
C GLU A 245 13.11 -18.97 3.64
N LEU A 246 12.76 -17.69 3.38
CA LEU A 246 12.50 -16.71 4.46
C LEU A 246 11.36 -17.18 5.37
N LEU A 247 10.25 -17.63 4.79
CA LEU A 247 9.11 -18.16 5.53
C LEU A 247 9.52 -19.38 6.37
N LYS A 248 10.25 -20.32 5.79
CA LYS A 248 10.74 -21.52 6.50
C LYS A 248 11.55 -21.13 7.73
N ARG A 249 12.57 -20.27 7.57
CA ARG A 249 13.44 -19.82 8.68
C ARG A 249 12.67 -19.09 9.75
N PHE A 250 11.72 -18.27 9.34
CA PHE A 250 10.87 -17.55 10.27
C PHE A 250 9.96 -18.48 11.07
N ALA A 251 9.34 -19.45 10.41
CA ALA A 251 8.38 -20.36 11.03
C ALA A 251 9.02 -21.34 12.03
N GLU A 252 10.32 -21.64 11.92
CA GLU A 252 11.04 -22.55 12.84
C GLU A 252 10.89 -22.15 14.33
N ASP A 253 10.85 -20.86 14.64
CA ASP A 253 10.79 -20.35 16.01
C ASP A 253 9.54 -19.49 16.31
N HIS A 254 8.57 -19.42 15.38
CA HIS A 254 7.39 -18.57 15.50
C HIS A 254 6.12 -19.30 15.11
N GLU A 255 5.09 -19.31 15.97
CA GLU A 255 3.78 -19.91 15.69
C GLU A 255 3.05 -19.19 14.53
N VAL A 256 3.21 -19.68 13.30
CA VAL A 256 2.53 -19.14 12.10
C VAL A 256 1.23 -19.90 11.85
N LYS A 257 0.09 -19.18 11.84
CA LYS A 257 -1.24 -19.77 11.59
C LYS A 257 -1.84 -19.41 10.23
N MET A 258 -1.36 -18.34 9.61
CA MET A 258 -1.84 -17.92 8.30
C MET A 258 -0.68 -17.42 7.47
N VAL A 259 -0.55 -17.98 6.27
CA VAL A 259 0.34 -17.45 5.23
C VAL A 259 -0.55 -16.88 4.13
N VAL A 260 -0.30 -15.65 3.70
CA VAL A 260 -1.09 -15.00 2.65
C VAL A 260 -0.21 -14.85 1.42
N LEU A 261 -0.66 -15.41 0.30
CA LEU A 261 0.05 -15.40 -0.97
C LEU A 261 -0.69 -14.56 -2.01
N SER A 262 0.00 -13.62 -2.65
CA SER A 262 -0.47 -12.96 -3.87
C SER A 262 0.66 -12.91 -4.88
N ILE A 263 0.54 -13.66 -5.97
CA ILE A 263 1.60 -13.78 -6.98
C ILE A 263 0.98 -14.11 -8.34
N GLY A 264 1.65 -13.72 -9.42
CA GLY A 264 1.26 -14.04 -10.79
C GLY A 264 1.11 -12.83 -11.70
N GLY A 265 0.74 -11.66 -11.17
CA GLY A 265 0.58 -10.44 -11.97
C GLY A 265 1.84 -10.08 -12.77
N ASN A 266 3.02 -10.20 -12.15
CA ASN A 266 4.29 -9.98 -12.83
C ASN A 266 4.64 -11.08 -13.84
N ASN A 267 4.22 -12.34 -13.61
CA ASN A 267 4.37 -13.44 -14.57
C ASN A 267 3.52 -13.22 -15.86
N PHE A 268 2.44 -12.44 -15.75
CA PHE A 268 1.63 -11.94 -16.87
C PHE A 268 2.19 -10.67 -17.54
N TYR A 269 3.37 -10.18 -17.12
CA TYR A 269 3.93 -8.91 -17.58
C TYR A 269 2.97 -7.72 -17.41
N PHE A 270 2.23 -7.69 -16.30
CA PHE A 270 1.20 -6.67 -16.06
C PHE A 270 1.72 -5.23 -16.19
N SER A 271 2.97 -4.96 -15.76
CA SER A 271 3.61 -3.66 -15.97
C SER A 271 3.74 -3.27 -17.46
N ASP A 272 4.02 -4.22 -18.38
CA ASP A 272 4.06 -3.93 -19.83
C ASP A 272 2.66 -3.66 -20.38
N ILE A 273 1.64 -4.38 -19.90
CA ILE A 273 0.24 -4.13 -20.24
C ILE A 273 -0.12 -2.69 -19.86
N VAL A 274 0.01 -2.31 -18.57
CA VAL A 274 -0.33 -0.97 -18.08
C VAL A 274 0.45 0.11 -18.82
N THR A 275 1.77 -0.05 -18.96
CA THR A 275 2.63 0.93 -19.65
C THR A 275 2.25 1.08 -21.11
N THR A 276 1.94 -0.01 -21.81
CA THR A 276 1.56 0.02 -23.23
C THR A 276 0.21 0.70 -23.42
N CYS A 277 -0.78 0.41 -22.57
CA CYS A 277 -2.09 1.07 -22.61
C CYS A 277 -1.99 2.56 -22.29
N ALA A 278 -1.20 2.92 -21.28
CA ALA A 278 -0.97 4.31 -20.92
C ALA A 278 -0.32 5.10 -22.07
N LYS A 279 0.74 4.54 -22.69
CA LYS A 279 1.38 5.14 -23.87
C LYS A 279 0.44 5.22 -25.06
N ALA A 280 -0.38 4.20 -25.30
CA ALA A 280 -1.33 4.20 -26.40
C ALA A 280 -2.34 5.35 -26.28
N TYR A 281 -2.82 5.62 -25.06
CA TYR A 281 -3.68 6.78 -24.79
C TYR A 281 -2.93 8.11 -24.99
N ILE A 282 -1.74 8.25 -24.37
CA ILE A 282 -0.95 9.49 -24.36
C ILE A 282 -0.49 9.92 -25.76
N PHE A 283 -0.14 8.96 -26.61
CA PHE A 283 0.27 9.22 -27.99
C PHE A 283 -0.90 9.16 -28.97
N SER A 284 -2.13 9.08 -28.46
CA SER A 284 -3.36 9.04 -29.25
C SER A 284 -3.35 7.95 -30.34
N THR A 285 -2.77 6.79 -30.03
CA THR A 285 -2.72 5.65 -30.96
C THR A 285 -3.90 4.70 -30.75
N THR A 286 -4.00 3.65 -31.57
CA THR A 286 -4.98 2.57 -31.39
C THR A 286 -4.93 1.99 -29.96
N PRO A 287 -6.10 1.60 -29.38
CA PRO A 287 -6.16 0.91 -28.09
C PRO A 287 -5.18 -0.26 -27.96
N CYS A 288 -4.52 -0.37 -26.80
CA CYS A 288 -3.56 -1.43 -26.53
C CYS A 288 -4.19 -2.82 -26.60
N SER A 289 -5.50 -2.94 -26.34
CA SER A 289 -6.23 -4.19 -26.41
C SER A 289 -6.21 -4.83 -27.81
N ALA A 290 -5.88 -4.07 -28.85
CA ALA A 290 -5.70 -4.57 -30.21
C ALA A 290 -4.26 -5.09 -30.48
N SER A 291 -3.35 -5.01 -29.51
CA SER A 291 -1.96 -5.44 -29.64
C SER A 291 -1.86 -6.97 -29.63
N PRO A 292 -1.34 -7.61 -30.70
CA PRO A 292 -1.10 -9.06 -30.71
C PRO A 292 -0.12 -9.50 -29.61
N ARG A 293 0.84 -8.64 -29.25
CA ARG A 293 1.80 -8.92 -28.16
C ARG A 293 1.08 -9.07 -26.82
N LEU A 294 0.21 -8.10 -26.48
CA LEU A 294 -0.51 -8.14 -25.21
C LEU A 294 -1.57 -9.24 -25.19
N ALA A 295 -2.21 -9.51 -26.33
CA ALA A 295 -3.10 -10.66 -26.47
C ALA A 295 -2.36 -11.99 -26.20
N GLY A 296 -1.08 -12.09 -26.57
CA GLY A 296 -0.23 -13.24 -26.26
C GLY A 296 0.04 -13.43 -24.76
N TYR A 297 0.03 -12.39 -23.94
CA TYR A 297 0.19 -12.53 -22.48
C TYR A 297 -1.07 -13.09 -21.81
N ILE A 298 -2.23 -13.04 -22.45
CA ILE A 298 -3.48 -13.56 -21.90
C ILE A 298 -4.04 -14.73 -22.73
N SER A 299 -3.23 -15.33 -23.60
CA SER A 299 -3.62 -16.52 -24.35
C SER A 299 -3.73 -17.73 -23.42
N GLU A 300 -4.43 -18.78 -23.86
CA GLU A 300 -4.55 -20.04 -23.11
C GLU A 300 -3.18 -20.66 -22.80
N ASP A 301 -2.30 -20.77 -23.82
CA ASP A 301 -0.93 -21.28 -23.62
C ASP A 301 -0.13 -20.49 -22.57
N TRP A 302 -0.31 -19.16 -22.53
CA TRP A 302 0.36 -18.33 -21.53
C TRP A 302 -0.23 -18.53 -20.15
N GLN A 303 -1.57 -18.60 -20.05
CA GLN A 303 -2.27 -18.91 -18.81
C GLN A 303 -1.82 -20.26 -18.26
N ASP A 304 -1.73 -21.32 -19.08
CA ASP A 304 -1.27 -22.64 -18.66
C ASP A 304 0.15 -22.59 -18.08
N ARG A 305 1.04 -21.84 -18.73
CA ARG A 305 2.41 -21.63 -18.23
C ARG A 305 2.39 -20.93 -16.86
N VAL A 306 1.69 -19.81 -16.75
CA VAL A 306 1.65 -19.04 -15.49
C VAL A 306 0.94 -19.82 -14.38
N ARG A 307 -0.11 -20.59 -14.70
CA ARG A 307 -0.80 -21.50 -13.78
C ARG A 307 0.19 -22.51 -13.19
N ALA A 308 1.01 -23.13 -14.03
CA ALA A 308 2.04 -24.05 -13.57
C ALA A 308 3.09 -23.37 -12.66
N GLU A 309 3.51 -22.15 -13.00
CA GLU A 309 4.45 -21.37 -12.20
C GLU A 309 3.86 -20.98 -10.83
N ILE A 310 2.59 -20.54 -10.76
CA ILE A 310 1.90 -20.20 -9.51
C ILE A 310 1.67 -21.45 -8.66
N LYS A 311 1.30 -22.57 -9.28
CA LYS A 311 1.18 -23.86 -8.57
C LYS A 311 2.49 -24.21 -7.88
N THR A 312 3.62 -24.10 -8.57
CA THR A 312 4.94 -24.34 -7.96
C THR A 312 5.18 -23.40 -6.78
N ALA A 313 4.86 -22.11 -6.89
CA ALA A 313 4.96 -21.17 -5.77
C ALA A 313 4.11 -21.60 -4.55
N ILE A 314 2.88 -22.08 -4.76
CA ILE A 314 2.02 -22.61 -3.69
C ILE A 314 2.67 -23.82 -3.03
N LEU A 315 3.22 -24.74 -3.82
CA LEU A 315 3.93 -25.92 -3.31
C LEU A 315 5.19 -25.56 -2.51
N GLU A 316 5.92 -24.51 -2.89
CA GLU A 316 7.08 -24.01 -2.14
C GLU A 316 6.66 -23.39 -0.79
N VAL A 317 5.51 -22.72 -0.71
CA VAL A 317 4.96 -22.25 0.58
C VAL A 317 4.57 -23.42 1.48
N ILE A 318 3.90 -24.44 0.93
CA ILE A 318 3.56 -25.66 1.67
C ILE A 318 4.83 -26.36 2.17
N TRP A 319 5.85 -26.46 1.31
CA TRP A 319 7.16 -26.99 1.68
C TRP A 319 7.78 -26.20 2.84
N ALA A 320 7.80 -24.87 2.78
CA ALA A 320 8.41 -24.02 3.79
C ALA A 320 7.82 -24.28 5.20
N MET A 321 6.50 -24.36 5.28
CA MET A 321 5.80 -24.63 6.55
C MET A 321 6.09 -26.03 7.08
N ARG A 322 6.03 -27.06 6.22
CA ARG A 322 6.34 -28.44 6.62
C ARG A 322 7.81 -28.62 7.02
N ALA A 323 8.73 -27.97 6.30
CA ALA A 323 10.15 -27.98 6.60
C ALA A 323 10.47 -27.29 7.94
N ALA A 324 9.66 -26.30 8.34
CA ALA A 324 9.69 -25.69 9.67
C ALA A 324 8.99 -26.54 10.76
N GLY A 325 8.46 -27.72 10.42
CA GLY A 325 7.86 -28.66 11.37
C GLY A 325 6.34 -28.52 11.57
N TYR A 326 5.64 -27.75 10.74
CA TYR A 326 4.19 -27.60 10.84
C TYR A 326 3.43 -28.79 10.26
N GLU A 327 2.46 -29.28 11.02
CA GLU A 327 1.37 -30.10 10.48
C GLU A 327 0.41 -29.20 9.67
N ASP A 328 -0.10 -29.71 8.55
CA ASP A 328 -0.94 -28.93 7.63
C ASP A 328 -2.24 -28.41 8.29
N ASP A 329 -2.74 -29.06 9.34
CA ASP A 329 -3.95 -28.68 10.06
C ASP A 329 -3.74 -27.51 11.04
N LYS A 330 -2.49 -27.09 11.28
CA LYS A 330 -2.13 -26.02 12.23
C LYS A 330 -2.07 -24.63 11.61
N TRP A 331 -2.07 -24.55 10.28
CA TRP A 331 -1.99 -23.29 9.55
C TRP A 331 -2.92 -23.30 8.32
N THR A 332 -3.06 -22.18 7.65
CA THR A 332 -3.84 -22.08 6.41
C THR A 332 -3.16 -21.12 5.44
N LEU A 333 -3.06 -21.54 4.18
CA LEU A 333 -2.66 -20.68 3.07
C LEU A 333 -3.88 -19.90 2.58
N VAL A 334 -3.79 -18.58 2.60
CA VAL A 334 -4.79 -17.69 2.01
C VAL A 334 -4.25 -17.18 0.68
N GLN A 335 -4.88 -17.58 -0.42
CA GLN A 335 -4.59 -16.99 -1.72
C GLN A 335 -5.35 -15.67 -1.88
N HIS A 336 -4.63 -14.56 -1.88
CA HIS A 336 -5.16 -13.22 -2.11
C HIS A 336 -5.11 -12.87 -3.60
N LEU A 337 -6.29 -12.79 -4.21
CA LEU A 337 -6.47 -12.44 -5.62
C LEU A 337 -6.42 -10.91 -5.83
N TYR A 338 -6.33 -10.46 -7.08
CA TYR A 338 -6.16 -9.04 -7.40
C TYR A 338 -7.51 -8.30 -7.46
N PRO A 339 -7.57 -7.06 -6.93
CA PRO A 339 -8.76 -6.23 -7.03
C PRO A 339 -8.84 -5.53 -8.39
N ARG A 340 -10.06 -5.11 -8.76
CA ARG A 340 -10.28 -4.25 -9.93
C ARG A 340 -9.50 -2.92 -9.80
N PRO A 341 -8.59 -2.60 -10.74
CA PRO A 341 -7.70 -1.45 -10.54
C PRO A 341 -8.27 -0.12 -11.05
N ILE A 342 -9.12 -0.17 -12.08
CA ILE A 342 -9.60 1.01 -12.81
C ILE A 342 -11.10 0.92 -13.10
N ALA A 343 -11.77 2.06 -13.18
CA ALA A 343 -13.16 2.13 -13.62
C ALA A 343 -13.34 1.65 -15.07
N THR A 344 -14.45 0.95 -15.35
CA THR A 344 -14.90 0.71 -16.73
C THR A 344 -15.43 2.00 -17.36
N SER A 345 -15.59 2.01 -18.69
CA SER A 345 -15.93 3.23 -19.43
C SER A 345 -17.23 3.89 -18.96
N ASP A 346 -18.22 3.13 -18.50
CA ASP A 346 -19.50 3.61 -17.97
C ASP A 346 -19.40 4.27 -16.58
N LEU A 347 -18.32 4.00 -15.85
CA LEU A 347 -18.03 4.52 -14.52
C LEU A 347 -16.89 5.54 -14.52
N MET A 348 -16.25 5.78 -15.66
CA MET A 348 -15.10 6.67 -15.77
C MET A 348 -15.50 8.13 -15.51
N ARG A 349 -14.80 8.79 -14.59
CA ARG A 349 -15.00 10.20 -14.22
C ARG A 349 -14.55 11.15 -15.33
N TYR A 350 -13.43 10.85 -15.96
CA TYR A 350 -12.86 11.66 -17.05
C TYR A 350 -13.13 10.99 -18.40
N PRO A 351 -13.90 11.61 -19.31
CA PRO A 351 -14.16 11.05 -20.63
C PRO A 351 -12.87 10.91 -21.46
N GLU A 352 -12.88 9.98 -22.42
CA GLU A 352 -11.78 9.85 -23.36
C GLU A 352 -11.81 11.00 -24.37
N SER A 353 -10.64 11.40 -24.86
CA SER A 353 -10.50 12.42 -25.88
C SER A 353 -9.43 11.99 -26.87
N ARG A 354 -9.75 12.06 -28.16
CA ARG A 354 -8.81 11.77 -29.25
C ARG A 354 -7.99 13.00 -29.66
N LEU A 355 -8.12 14.13 -28.96
CA LEU A 355 -7.32 15.32 -29.21
C LEU A 355 -5.96 15.16 -28.51
N PRO A 356 -4.85 14.96 -29.25
CA PRO A 356 -3.54 14.61 -28.66
C PRO A 356 -2.98 15.69 -27.73
N ILE A 357 -3.41 16.94 -27.93
CA ILE A 357 -2.92 18.12 -27.20
C ILE A 357 -3.45 18.14 -25.74
N LEU A 358 -4.49 17.36 -25.41
CA LEU A 358 -5.14 17.47 -24.10
C LEU A 358 -4.81 16.31 -23.15
N ASN A 359 -4.53 15.10 -23.65
CA ASN A 359 -4.28 13.89 -22.82
C ASN A 359 -5.20 13.83 -21.59
N TYR A 360 -6.47 14.20 -21.78
CA TYR A 360 -7.32 14.76 -20.73
C TYR A 360 -7.45 13.85 -19.51
N ARG A 361 -7.73 12.57 -19.75
CA ARG A 361 -7.87 11.56 -18.71
C ARG A 361 -6.56 11.31 -17.95
N GLN A 362 -5.43 11.37 -18.65
CA GLN A 362 -4.12 11.22 -18.02
C GLN A 362 -3.73 12.48 -17.23
N THR A 363 -3.88 13.66 -17.82
CA THR A 363 -3.40 14.93 -17.22
C THR A 363 -4.25 15.37 -16.03
N ARG A 364 -5.54 15.06 -16.04
CA ARG A 364 -6.49 15.42 -14.96
C ARG A 364 -6.69 14.29 -13.96
N GLY A 365 -6.82 13.07 -14.45
CA GLY A 365 -7.18 11.90 -13.64
C GLY A 365 -6.03 10.95 -13.31
N GLY A 366 -4.92 11.01 -14.04
CA GLY A 366 -3.82 10.05 -13.89
C GLY A 366 -4.20 8.62 -14.32
N CYS A 367 -5.17 8.46 -15.22
CA CYS A 367 -5.71 7.14 -15.59
C CYS A 367 -5.87 7.00 -17.11
N GLY A 368 -4.89 7.48 -17.86
CA GLY A 368 -4.91 7.52 -19.31
C GLY A 368 -4.94 6.14 -19.94
N MET A 369 -6.12 5.55 -20.08
CA MET A 369 -6.39 4.36 -20.88
C MET A 369 -7.56 4.69 -21.79
N TRP A 370 -7.65 4.08 -22.97
CA TRP A 370 -8.86 4.17 -23.79
C TRP A 370 -10.03 3.46 -23.12
N ASP A 371 -11.27 3.80 -23.47
CA ASP A 371 -12.46 3.10 -22.96
C ASP A 371 -12.43 1.60 -23.30
N ALA A 372 -11.96 1.26 -24.50
CA ALA A 372 -11.74 -0.13 -24.89
C ALA A 372 -10.72 -0.83 -24.00
N ASP A 373 -9.61 -0.15 -23.67
CA ASP A 373 -8.53 -0.70 -22.84
C ASP A 373 -8.97 -0.88 -21.39
N ALA A 374 -9.67 0.11 -20.81
CA ALA A 374 -10.20 0.03 -19.45
C ALA A 374 -11.23 -1.11 -19.30
N ASN A 375 -12.10 -1.27 -20.30
CA ASN A 375 -13.05 -2.38 -20.33
C ASN A 375 -12.34 -3.74 -20.48
N TRP A 376 -11.34 -3.83 -21.36
CA TRP A 376 -10.55 -5.05 -21.56
C TRP A 376 -9.73 -5.43 -20.31
N ALA A 377 -9.12 -4.44 -19.63
CA ALA A 377 -8.37 -4.64 -18.39
C ALA A 377 -9.24 -5.28 -17.30
N VAL A 378 -10.46 -4.77 -17.10
CA VAL A 378 -11.38 -5.29 -16.05
C VAL A 378 -12.06 -6.59 -16.47
N ARG A 379 -12.55 -6.69 -17.72
CA ARG A 379 -13.41 -7.80 -18.16
C ARG A 379 -12.63 -9.01 -18.68
N THR A 380 -11.38 -8.83 -19.05
CA THR A 380 -10.54 -9.88 -19.64
C THR A 380 -9.29 -10.08 -18.82
N VAL A 381 -8.41 -9.07 -18.73
CA VAL A 381 -7.08 -9.25 -18.10
C VAL A 381 -7.21 -9.65 -16.63
N LEU A 382 -7.95 -8.87 -15.82
CA LEU A 382 -8.14 -9.17 -14.40
C LEU A 382 -8.74 -10.55 -14.17
N ARG A 383 -9.78 -10.89 -14.96
CA ARG A 383 -10.46 -12.18 -14.88
C ARG A 383 -9.49 -13.32 -15.17
N THR A 384 -8.75 -13.24 -16.27
CA THR A 384 -7.72 -14.22 -16.65
C THR A 384 -6.68 -14.41 -15.55
N VAL A 385 -6.15 -13.32 -14.98
CA VAL A 385 -5.12 -13.40 -13.92
C VAL A 385 -5.68 -14.09 -12.67
N ASN A 386 -6.87 -13.70 -12.23
CA ASN A 386 -7.48 -14.28 -11.04
C ASN A 386 -7.88 -15.75 -11.27
N GLU A 387 -8.53 -16.08 -12.38
CA GLU A 387 -8.89 -17.47 -12.75
C GLU A 387 -7.63 -18.36 -12.80
N THR A 388 -6.54 -17.89 -13.41
CA THR A 388 -5.25 -18.62 -13.46
C THR A 388 -4.72 -18.93 -12.06
N ALA A 389 -4.78 -17.95 -11.15
CA ALA A 389 -4.32 -18.14 -9.78
C ALA A 389 -5.21 -19.14 -9.02
N GLN A 390 -6.54 -19.03 -9.18
CA GLN A 390 -7.49 -19.95 -8.54
C GLN A 390 -7.28 -21.39 -8.98
N GLU A 391 -7.19 -21.63 -10.29
CA GLU A 391 -6.96 -22.96 -10.84
C GLU A 391 -5.60 -23.54 -10.41
N ALA A 392 -4.57 -22.68 -10.26
CA ALA A 392 -3.27 -23.13 -9.74
C ALA A 392 -3.36 -23.63 -8.29
N ALA A 393 -4.24 -23.07 -7.47
CA ALA A 393 -4.47 -23.54 -6.11
C ALA A 393 -5.21 -24.88 -6.07
N ASP A 394 -6.17 -25.08 -6.97
CA ASP A 394 -6.86 -26.36 -7.15
C ASP A 394 -5.85 -27.46 -7.56
N GLU A 395 -5.03 -27.20 -8.58
CA GLU A 395 -3.99 -28.15 -9.00
C GLU A 395 -2.93 -28.44 -7.92
N ALA A 396 -2.62 -27.45 -7.07
CA ALA A 396 -1.70 -27.65 -5.95
C ALA A 396 -2.32 -28.57 -4.88
N LEU A 397 -3.62 -28.43 -4.60
CA LEU A 397 -4.36 -29.28 -3.67
C LEU A 397 -4.44 -30.72 -4.16
N ASP A 398 -4.63 -30.95 -5.46
CA ASP A 398 -4.61 -32.29 -6.06
C ASP A 398 -3.28 -33.02 -5.76
N LEU A 399 -2.18 -32.28 -5.69
CA LEU A 399 -0.85 -32.81 -5.33
C LEU A 399 -0.59 -32.87 -3.82
N GLN A 400 -1.28 -32.04 -3.04
CA GLN A 400 -1.11 -31.89 -1.59
C GLN A 400 -2.47 -31.93 -0.88
N PRO A 401 -3.15 -33.10 -0.85
CA PRO A 401 -4.55 -33.19 -0.45
C PRO A 401 -4.82 -32.92 1.04
N THR A 402 -3.76 -32.85 1.86
CA THR A 402 -3.86 -32.48 3.28
C THR A 402 -3.64 -30.99 3.53
N ALA A 403 -3.18 -30.24 2.52
CA ALA A 403 -2.95 -28.81 2.65
C ALA A 403 -4.28 -28.07 2.85
N ARG A 404 -4.24 -26.98 3.62
CA ARG A 404 -5.38 -26.11 3.87
C ARG A 404 -5.23 -24.82 3.08
N ILE A 405 -5.98 -24.68 2.01
CA ILE A 405 -5.96 -23.48 1.15
C ILE A 405 -7.34 -22.84 1.18
N VAL A 406 -7.39 -21.52 1.29
CA VAL A 406 -8.62 -20.75 1.07
C VAL A 406 -8.32 -19.58 0.16
N GLN A 407 -9.29 -19.19 -0.67
CA GLN A 407 -9.14 -18.05 -1.57
C GLN A 407 -9.90 -16.85 -1.03
N MET A 408 -9.27 -15.68 -1.08
CA MET A 408 -9.89 -14.39 -0.82
C MET A 408 -10.05 -13.67 -2.16
N GLU A 409 -11.26 -13.74 -2.72
CA GLU A 409 -11.62 -13.11 -3.98
C GLU A 409 -11.85 -11.62 -3.77
N THR A 410 -11.04 -10.79 -4.45
CA THR A 410 -11.00 -9.34 -4.20
C THR A 410 -11.38 -8.51 -5.42
N SER A 411 -11.85 -9.11 -6.51
CA SER A 411 -12.29 -8.39 -7.72
C SER A 411 -13.30 -7.28 -7.41
N ASP A 412 -14.11 -7.41 -6.36
CA ASP A 412 -15.09 -6.40 -5.92
C ASP A 412 -14.66 -5.61 -4.67
N ALA A 413 -13.46 -5.86 -4.15
CA ALA A 413 -12.96 -5.20 -2.95
C ALA A 413 -12.85 -3.68 -3.11
N PHE A 414 -12.66 -3.18 -4.34
CA PHE A 414 -12.54 -1.75 -4.66
C PHE A 414 -13.72 -1.21 -5.47
N LYS A 415 -14.84 -1.93 -5.52
CA LYS A 415 -16.03 -1.49 -6.24
C LYS A 415 -16.50 -0.12 -5.76
N GLY A 416 -16.55 0.86 -6.67
CA GLY A 416 -16.88 2.25 -6.36
C GLY A 416 -15.68 3.12 -5.96
N HIS A 417 -14.50 2.52 -5.80
CA HIS A 417 -13.25 3.16 -5.39
C HIS A 417 -12.10 2.89 -6.37
N GLU A 418 -12.41 2.34 -7.55
CA GLU A 418 -11.44 2.11 -8.61
C GLU A 418 -10.83 3.45 -9.07
N LEU A 419 -9.63 3.40 -9.65
CA LEU A 419 -8.99 4.58 -10.22
C LEU A 419 -9.94 5.23 -11.25
N CYS A 420 -10.13 6.55 -11.11
CA CYS A 420 -11.02 7.36 -11.94
C CYS A 420 -12.50 6.98 -11.91
N ASN A 421 -13.00 6.28 -10.89
CA ASN A 421 -14.43 6.08 -10.73
C ASN A 421 -15.15 7.42 -10.43
N LYS A 422 -16.27 7.68 -11.10
CA LYS A 422 -17.08 8.91 -10.99
C LYS A 422 -17.71 9.19 -9.62
N TYR A 423 -17.71 8.21 -8.71
CA TYR A 423 -18.26 8.34 -7.35
C TYR A 423 -17.23 8.72 -6.28
N VAL A 424 -15.96 8.61 -6.60
CA VAL A 424 -14.82 9.05 -5.77
C VAL A 424 -14.03 10.11 -6.52
N TYR A 425 -13.07 10.73 -5.82
CA TYR A 425 -12.43 11.96 -6.26
C TYR A 425 -10.96 11.99 -5.85
N ARG A 426 -10.20 12.83 -6.54
CA ARG A 426 -8.86 13.21 -6.10
C ARG A 426 -8.97 14.16 -4.90
N LEU A 427 -8.00 14.04 -3.99
CA LEU A 427 -7.85 14.88 -2.82
C LEU A 427 -7.19 16.21 -3.19
N ASN A 428 -7.65 17.29 -2.56
CA ASN A 428 -7.13 18.65 -2.78
C ASN A 428 -6.97 19.02 -4.27
N SER A 429 -7.99 18.75 -5.07
CA SER A 429 -7.95 18.94 -6.52
C SER A 429 -8.67 20.21 -6.96
N TRP A 430 -8.09 20.91 -7.93
CA TRP A 430 -8.67 22.07 -8.62
C TRP A 430 -9.51 21.68 -9.83
N ASN A 431 -9.55 20.39 -10.16
CA ASN A 431 -10.36 19.92 -11.26
C ASN A 431 -11.85 20.04 -10.90
N SER A 432 -12.65 20.57 -11.82
CA SER A 432 -14.09 20.65 -11.66
C SER A 432 -14.73 19.28 -11.45
N GLU A 433 -14.14 18.24 -12.03
CA GLU A 433 -14.56 16.84 -11.90
C GLU A 433 -14.39 16.31 -10.46
N ASP A 434 -13.46 16.89 -9.70
CA ASP A 434 -13.06 16.47 -8.37
C ASP A 434 -13.63 17.38 -7.26
N ALA A 435 -14.50 18.34 -7.60
CA ALA A 435 -15.05 19.34 -6.68
C ALA A 435 -15.84 18.76 -5.49
N LYS A 436 -16.18 17.47 -5.51
CA LYS A 436 -16.84 16.73 -4.42
C LYS A 436 -15.87 15.94 -3.54
N GLY A 437 -14.57 16.02 -3.84
CA GLY A 437 -13.50 15.46 -3.05
C GLY A 437 -13.31 16.17 -1.72
N VAL A 438 -12.33 15.70 -0.95
CA VAL A 438 -11.95 16.31 0.32
C VAL A 438 -10.51 16.81 0.24
N ASN A 439 -10.14 17.75 1.10
CA ASN A 439 -8.89 18.49 0.93
C ASN A 439 -7.65 17.77 1.45
N HIS A 440 -7.81 16.71 2.25
CA HIS A 440 -6.67 15.96 2.79
C HIS A 440 -7.10 14.55 3.24
N TRP A 441 -6.14 13.63 3.28
CA TRP A 441 -6.42 12.23 3.61
C TRP A 441 -6.92 12.01 5.05
N ARG A 442 -6.57 12.90 5.99
CA ARG A 442 -7.05 12.80 7.38
C ARG A 442 -8.52 13.20 7.57
N HIS A 443 -9.19 13.71 6.53
CA HIS A 443 -10.58 14.11 6.61
C HIS A 443 -11.47 12.89 6.92
N PRO A 444 -12.50 12.98 7.79
CA PRO A 444 -13.29 11.80 8.21
C PRO A 444 -13.97 11.03 7.07
N LYS A 445 -14.22 11.69 5.94
CA LYS A 445 -14.81 11.09 4.72
C LYS A 445 -13.77 10.70 3.66
N ALA A 446 -12.47 10.83 3.93
CA ALA A 446 -11.44 10.61 2.92
C ALA A 446 -11.48 9.18 2.37
N ALA A 447 -11.56 8.16 3.23
CA ALA A 447 -11.70 6.77 2.81
C ALA A 447 -12.85 6.57 1.80
N ASP A 448 -14.04 7.11 2.10
CA ASP A 448 -15.24 6.97 1.28
C ASP A 448 -15.23 7.80 -0.01
N ARG A 449 -14.41 8.85 -0.06
CA ARG A 449 -14.39 9.81 -1.16
C ARG A 449 -13.17 9.68 -2.05
N SER A 450 -12.20 8.87 -1.69
CA SER A 450 -10.95 8.72 -2.42
C SER A 450 -10.94 7.47 -3.28
N GLU A 451 -10.19 7.55 -4.35
CA GLU A 451 -9.72 6.38 -5.09
C GLU A 451 -8.80 5.55 -4.21
N TRP A 452 -8.97 4.23 -4.25
CA TRP A 452 -8.15 3.27 -3.48
C TRP A 452 -7.01 2.68 -4.30
N MET A 453 -6.95 3.02 -5.59
CA MET A 453 -5.90 2.66 -6.52
C MET A 453 -5.09 3.89 -6.91
N LYS A 454 -3.78 3.73 -7.01
CA LYS A 454 -2.87 4.80 -7.40
C LYS A 454 -2.96 5.11 -8.87
N GLU A 455 -2.88 6.40 -9.16
CA GLU A 455 -2.73 6.91 -10.51
C GLU A 455 -1.53 6.28 -11.24
N ILE A 456 -1.60 6.32 -12.57
CA ILE A 456 -0.57 5.85 -13.48
C ILE A 456 0.38 7.02 -13.76
N ASP A 457 1.62 6.91 -13.31
CA ASP A 457 2.69 7.81 -13.73
C ASP A 457 3.54 7.16 -14.83
N VAL A 458 3.55 7.79 -16.01
CA VAL A 458 4.35 7.34 -17.16
C VAL A 458 5.70 8.03 -17.27
N SER A 459 5.99 9.04 -16.45
CA SER A 459 7.12 9.96 -16.66
C SER A 459 7.79 10.48 -15.38
N ASN A 460 7.47 9.95 -14.20
CA ASN A 460 7.88 10.50 -12.89
C ASN A 460 7.42 11.96 -12.70
N ILE A 461 6.36 12.33 -13.41
CA ILE A 461 5.82 13.67 -13.42
C ILE A 461 4.92 13.72 -12.15
N SER A 462 4.09 12.70 -11.88
CA SER A 462 2.98 12.79 -10.91
C SER A 462 3.36 12.51 -9.46
N ALA A 463 2.39 12.55 -8.55
CA ALA A 463 2.60 12.44 -7.11
C ALA A 463 3.06 11.03 -6.68
N ALA A 464 2.72 10.00 -7.45
CA ALA A 464 3.21 8.63 -7.28
C ALA A 464 4.54 8.47 -8.02
N THR A 465 5.49 7.73 -7.44
CA THR A 465 6.62 7.24 -8.25
C THR A 465 6.10 6.23 -9.28
N LYS A 466 6.80 6.09 -10.42
CA LYS A 466 6.42 5.10 -11.45
C LYS A 466 6.26 3.68 -10.90
N ASN A 467 7.02 3.33 -9.86
CA ASN A 467 6.97 2.01 -9.21
C ASN A 467 5.64 1.81 -8.44
N GLU A 468 5.13 2.84 -7.77
CA GLU A 468 3.89 2.79 -6.98
C GLU A 468 2.61 2.89 -7.85
N SER A 469 2.76 3.15 -9.15
CA SER A 469 1.65 3.36 -10.07
C SER A 469 0.77 2.14 -10.19
N PHE A 470 -0.56 2.35 -10.24
CA PHE A 470 -1.53 1.29 -10.46
C PHE A 470 -1.52 0.17 -9.41
N HIS A 471 -1.05 0.46 -8.20
CA HIS A 471 -1.15 -0.39 -7.02
C HIS A 471 -2.25 0.09 -6.06
N PRO A 472 -2.73 -0.76 -5.14
CA PRO A 472 -3.58 -0.31 -4.06
C PRO A 472 -2.85 0.73 -3.19
N GLY A 473 -3.47 1.90 -3.03
CA GLY A 473 -3.01 2.95 -2.11
C GLY A 473 -3.25 2.58 -0.65
N PHE A 474 -2.93 3.48 0.26
CA PHE A 474 -3.13 3.30 1.71
C PHE A 474 -4.56 2.85 2.04
N TRP A 475 -5.59 3.50 1.47
CA TRP A 475 -6.98 3.14 1.72
C TRP A 475 -7.33 1.75 1.16
N GLY A 476 -6.87 1.43 -0.05
CA GLY A 476 -7.08 0.10 -0.65
C GLY A 476 -6.45 -1.00 0.18
N GLN A 477 -5.21 -0.79 0.65
CA GLN A 477 -4.53 -1.74 1.53
C GLN A 477 -5.26 -1.92 2.87
N LEU A 478 -5.79 -0.85 3.46
CA LEU A 478 -6.60 -0.95 4.68
C LEU A 478 -7.96 -1.62 4.47
N ALA A 479 -8.58 -1.46 3.30
CA ALA A 479 -9.81 -2.17 2.95
C ALA A 479 -9.55 -3.68 2.83
N LEU A 480 -8.49 -4.07 2.12
CA LEU A 480 -8.04 -5.46 2.01
C LEU A 480 -7.69 -6.05 3.38
N ARG A 481 -6.99 -5.29 4.24
CA ARG A 481 -6.70 -5.65 5.63
C ARG A 481 -7.96 -5.96 6.43
N ASN A 482 -9.01 -5.17 6.25
CA ASN A 482 -10.27 -5.37 6.95
C ASN A 482 -10.95 -6.69 6.52
N CYS A 483 -10.92 -7.03 5.23
CA CYS A 483 -11.39 -8.33 4.74
C CYS A 483 -10.53 -9.49 5.26
N LEU A 484 -9.20 -9.38 5.17
CA LEU A 484 -8.30 -10.42 5.68
C LEU A 484 -8.48 -10.65 7.18
N ARG A 485 -8.75 -9.58 7.95
CA ARG A 485 -9.05 -9.69 9.39
C ARG A 485 -10.36 -10.41 9.69
N GLN A 486 -11.37 -10.26 8.84
CA GLN A 486 -12.62 -11.01 8.96
C GLN A 486 -12.41 -12.48 8.60
N LEU A 487 -11.69 -12.77 7.51
CA LEU A 487 -11.28 -14.13 7.14
C LEU A 487 -10.48 -14.81 8.26
N TRP A 488 -9.52 -14.09 8.84
CA TRP A 488 -8.69 -14.57 9.96
C TRP A 488 -9.53 -15.11 11.12
N ASN A 489 -10.68 -14.49 11.42
CA ASN A 489 -11.65 -14.97 12.41
C ASN A 489 -11.00 -15.47 13.72
N GLN A 490 -10.11 -14.66 14.30
CA GLN A 490 -9.35 -14.98 15.53
C GLN A 490 -8.49 -16.25 15.45
N GLY A 491 -8.06 -16.63 14.25
CA GLY A 491 -7.28 -17.83 13.96
C GLY A 491 -8.12 -19.04 13.56
N SER A 492 -9.44 -18.91 13.51
CA SER A 492 -10.36 -19.97 13.08
C SER A 492 -10.78 -19.77 11.61
N ILE A 493 -9.82 -19.95 10.71
CA ILE A 493 -10.07 -19.87 9.27
C ILE A 493 -10.72 -21.18 8.82
N THR A 494 -11.99 -21.11 8.44
CA THR A 494 -12.79 -22.27 8.03
C THR A 494 -13.31 -22.19 6.61
N THR A 495 -13.20 -21.03 5.95
CA THR A 495 -13.76 -20.82 4.61
C THR A 495 -13.08 -19.66 3.90
N GLY A 496 -12.94 -19.78 2.58
CA GLY A 496 -12.65 -18.66 1.69
C GLY A 496 -13.88 -17.78 1.49
N GLY A 497 -13.74 -16.75 0.66
CA GLY A 497 -14.83 -15.81 0.47
C GLY A 497 -14.48 -14.60 -0.38
N ARG A 498 -15.48 -13.75 -0.54
CA ARG A 498 -15.43 -12.55 -1.38
C ARG A 498 -15.33 -11.31 -0.52
N CYS A 499 -14.40 -10.43 -0.86
CA CYS A 499 -14.26 -9.11 -0.28
C CYS A 499 -15.03 -8.09 -1.12
N THR A 500 -15.82 -7.23 -0.50
CA THR A 500 -16.56 -6.17 -1.20
C THR A 500 -16.49 -4.86 -0.41
N ALA A 501 -16.19 -3.74 -1.09
CA ALA A 501 -16.20 -2.42 -0.48
C ALA A 501 -17.59 -2.06 0.08
N THR A 502 -17.61 -1.44 1.25
CA THR A 502 -18.82 -0.81 1.80
C THR A 502 -18.51 0.60 2.30
N SER A 503 -19.54 1.40 2.58
CA SER A 503 -19.35 2.80 3.00
C SER A 503 -18.94 2.92 4.46
N GLY A 504 -18.08 3.88 4.74
CA GLY A 504 -17.66 4.29 6.07
C GLY A 504 -16.35 3.64 6.49
N VAL A 505 -15.93 3.95 7.72
CA VAL A 505 -14.78 3.31 8.37
C VAL A 505 -15.22 2.44 9.54
N ASN A 506 -14.42 1.42 9.86
CA ASN A 506 -14.61 0.61 11.06
C ASN A 506 -13.98 1.29 12.29
N ALA A 507 -14.09 0.67 13.47
CA ALA A 507 -13.56 1.23 14.73
C ALA A 507 -12.03 1.42 14.75
N ARG A 508 -11.30 0.89 13.77
CA ARG A 508 -9.85 1.05 13.60
C ARG A 508 -9.48 2.17 12.61
N GLY A 509 -10.48 2.85 12.03
CA GLY A 509 -10.25 3.88 11.00
C GLY A 509 -9.93 3.30 9.62
N GLU A 510 -10.09 1.98 9.43
CA GLU A 510 -9.92 1.34 8.12
C GLU A 510 -11.25 1.44 7.34
N PRO A 511 -11.22 1.54 5.99
CA PRO A 511 -12.43 1.47 5.20
C PRO A 511 -13.21 0.19 5.49
N ARG A 512 -14.55 0.31 5.52
CA ARG A 512 -15.40 -0.86 5.65
C ARG A 512 -15.35 -1.66 4.35
N ALA A 513 -15.18 -2.94 4.53
CA ALA A 513 -15.24 -3.93 3.48
C ALA A 513 -15.83 -5.18 4.13
N ASP A 514 -16.74 -5.84 3.45
CA ASP A 514 -17.42 -7.03 3.96
C ASP A 514 -16.75 -8.27 3.38
N PHE A 515 -16.39 -9.21 4.25
CA PHE A 515 -15.98 -10.54 3.84
C PHE A 515 -17.20 -11.45 3.88
N THR A 516 -17.65 -11.91 2.72
CA THR A 516 -18.75 -12.86 2.59
C THR A 516 -18.17 -14.25 2.35
N PRO A 517 -18.36 -15.21 3.28
CA PRO A 517 -17.98 -16.60 3.07
C PRO A 517 -18.51 -17.19 1.77
N ASP A 518 -17.67 -17.93 1.06
CA ASP A 518 -18.03 -18.64 -0.17
C ASP A 518 -17.39 -20.04 -0.13
N PRO A 519 -18.19 -21.11 0.07
CA PRO A 519 -17.67 -22.46 0.13
C PRO A 519 -16.93 -22.90 -1.14
N THR A 520 -17.23 -22.32 -2.31
CA THR A 520 -16.51 -22.68 -3.55
C THR A 520 -15.08 -22.15 -3.58
N LEU A 521 -14.73 -21.26 -2.66
CA LEU A 521 -13.38 -20.69 -2.48
C LEU A 521 -12.63 -21.36 -1.31
N THR A 522 -13.13 -22.51 -0.84
CA THR A 522 -12.62 -23.23 0.33
C THR A 522 -12.05 -24.57 -0.09
N LEU A 523 -10.74 -24.73 0.04
CA LEU A 523 -9.98 -25.93 -0.35
C LEU A 523 -9.38 -26.56 0.91
N LEU A 524 -10.27 -27.09 1.75
CA LEU A 524 -9.91 -27.72 3.03
C LEU A 524 -10.18 -29.24 2.97
N PRO A 525 -9.30 -30.07 3.59
CA PRO A 525 -9.48 -31.53 3.63
C PRO A 525 -10.68 -32.01 4.46
#